data_AF-A0A1H9UMU8-F1
#
_entry.id   AF-A0A1H9UMU8-F1
#
_cell.length_a   1.000
_cell.length_b   1.000
_cell.length_c   1.000
_cell.angle_alpha   90.00
_cell.angle_beta   90.00
_cell.angle_gamma   90.00
#
_symmetry.space_group_name_H-M   'P 1'
#
loop_
_entity.id
_entity.type
_entity.pdbx_description
1 polymer ?
#
loop_
_entity_poly.entity_id
_entity_poly.type
_entity_poly.pdbx_seq_one_letter_code
_entity_poly.pdbx_strand_id
1 'polypeptide(L)'
;MWGRFRAYSSLAVTTEGLPLGLAAIKFWSRSKLKGTSALKRHINPTRVPIETKESIRWLENMRASTALLGESQRLIHIGDRENDIYKFFCAAREAGTDFLGREPINGRQGRTSSPAA
;
A
#
# COMPACT_ATOMS: atom_id res chain seq x y z
N MET A 1 -0.80 29.08 9.06
CA MET A 1 -1.46 28.06 8.23
C MET A 1 -1.01 26.69 8.72
N TRP A 2 -1.81 25.99 9.51
CA TRP A 2 -1.45 24.69 10.09
C TRP A 2 -1.37 23.63 8.98
N GLY A 3 -0.23 22.96 8.86
CA GLY A 3 -0.03 21.92 7.85
C GLY A 3 -0.99 20.74 8.06
N ARG A 4 -1.57 20.21 6.98
CA ARG A 4 -2.44 19.03 7.06
C ARG A 4 -1.59 17.81 7.43
N PHE A 5 -1.78 17.32 8.66
CA PHE A 5 -1.19 16.09 9.17
C PHE A 5 -1.86 14.88 8.54
N ARG A 6 -1.09 13.83 8.28
CA ARG A 6 -1.56 12.56 7.72
C ARG A 6 -0.91 11.41 8.48
N ALA A 7 -1.64 10.31 8.56
CA ALA A 7 -1.19 9.08 9.18
C ALA A 7 -1.61 7.89 8.31
N TYR A 8 -0.74 6.88 8.23
CA TYR A 8 -1.07 5.55 7.75
C TYR A 8 -0.80 4.59 8.89
N SER A 9 -1.82 3.83 9.27
CA SER A 9 -1.81 2.89 10.39
C SER A 9 -2.12 1.48 9.94
N SER A 10 -1.39 0.51 10.46
CA SER A 10 -1.72 -0.91 10.37
C SER A 10 -2.37 -1.35 11.67
N LEU A 11 -3.63 -1.76 11.61
CA LEU A 11 -4.37 -2.32 12.73
C LEU A 11 -4.33 -3.85 12.64
N ALA A 12 -3.91 -4.51 13.71
CA ALA A 12 -3.94 -5.95 13.83
C ALA A 12 -5.28 -6.40 14.43
N VAL A 13 -5.90 -7.38 13.78
CA VAL A 13 -7.19 -7.95 14.18
C VAL A 13 -7.12 -9.47 13.99
N THR A 14 -7.74 -10.23 14.88
CA THR A 14 -7.90 -11.67 14.69
C THR A 14 -8.95 -11.97 13.61
N THR A 15 -9.01 -13.21 13.13
CA THR A 15 -10.04 -13.68 12.19
C THR A 15 -11.46 -13.60 12.76
N GLU A 16 -11.60 -13.55 14.08
CA GLU A 16 -12.87 -13.40 14.80
C GLU A 16 -13.29 -11.93 14.97
N GLY A 17 -12.44 -10.99 14.55
CA GLY A 17 -12.70 -9.56 14.67
C GLY A 17 -12.22 -8.92 15.98
N LEU A 18 -11.42 -9.62 16.79
CA LEU A 18 -10.85 -9.05 18.02
C LEU A 18 -9.68 -8.11 17.66
N PRO A 19 -9.76 -6.80 17.97
CA PRO A 19 -8.65 -5.88 17.73
C PRO A 19 -7.50 -6.16 18.70
N LEU A 20 -6.33 -6.48 18.15
CA LEU A 20 -5.09 -6.70 18.93
C LEU A 20 -4.33 -5.39 19.18
N GLY A 21 -4.59 -4.37 18.35
CA GLY A 21 -4.00 -3.03 18.48
C GLY A 21 -3.24 -2.58 17.24
N LEU A 22 -2.51 -1.47 17.37
CA LEU A 22 -1.74 -0.90 16.26
C LEU A 22 -0.40 -1.64 16.09
N ALA A 23 -0.19 -2.21 14.91
CA ALA A 23 1.06 -2.90 14.56
C ALA A 23 2.10 -1.95 13.95
N ALA A 24 1.67 -0.89 13.28
CA ALA A 24 2.55 0.14 12.75
C ALA A 24 1.78 1.44 12.54
N ILE A 25 2.45 2.59 12.71
CA ILE A 25 1.90 3.88 12.34
C ILE A 25 3.00 4.79 11.79
N LYS A 26 2.71 5.44 10.66
CA LYS A 26 3.60 6.42 10.03
C LYS A 26 2.89 7.74 9.90
N PHE A 27 3.49 8.77 10.49
CA PHE A 27 3.02 10.15 10.45
C PHE A 27 3.81 10.97 9.45
N TRP A 28 3.13 11.87 8.75
CA TRP A 28 3.81 12.89 7.95
C TRP A 28 2.98 14.16 7.80
N SER A 29 3.69 15.26 7.56
CA SER A 29 3.12 16.53 7.14
C SER A 29 3.69 16.90 5.78
N ARG A 30 2.86 17.53 4.92
CA ARG A 30 3.36 18.12 3.69
C ARG A 30 3.81 19.56 3.97
N SER A 31 5.06 19.88 3.67
CA SER A 31 5.61 21.23 3.82
C SER A 31 5.03 22.24 2.83
N LYS A 32 4.60 21.80 1.63
CA LYS A 32 3.84 22.59 0.65
C LYS A 32 2.85 21.72 -0.11
N LEU A 33 1.63 22.24 -0.34
CA LEU A 33 0.68 21.64 -1.28
C LEU A 33 1.25 21.83 -2.69
N LYS A 34 1.98 20.86 -3.22
CA LYS A 34 2.40 20.92 -4.63
C LYS A 34 1.13 20.90 -5.48
N GLY A 35 0.89 21.97 -6.25
CA GLY A 35 -0.12 22.04 -7.32
C GLY A 35 0.21 21.04 -8.42
N THR A 36 0.03 19.75 -8.12
CA THR A 36 0.42 18.62 -8.97
C THR A 36 -0.55 18.36 -10.12
N SER A 37 -1.68 19.08 -10.14
CA SER A 37 -2.67 18.99 -11.22
C SER A 37 -2.08 19.41 -12.58
N ALA A 38 -1.11 20.35 -12.61
CA ALA A 38 -0.45 20.77 -13.85
C ALA A 38 0.61 19.75 -14.34
N LEU A 39 1.35 19.11 -13.43
CA LEU A 39 2.42 18.15 -13.76
C LEU A 39 1.90 16.77 -14.20
N LYS A 40 0.68 16.39 -13.81
CA LYS A 40 0.05 15.11 -14.20
C LYS A 40 -0.12 14.95 -15.73
N ARG A 41 -0.11 16.04 -16.49
CA ARG A 41 -0.17 16.01 -17.96
C ARG A 41 1.16 15.64 -18.63
N HIS A 42 2.30 15.85 -17.95
CA HIS A 42 3.63 15.64 -18.53
C HIS A 42 4.37 14.44 -17.94
N ILE A 43 4.05 14.04 -16.71
CA ILE A 43 4.72 12.94 -16.02
C ILE A 43 3.73 11.81 -15.80
N ASN A 44 3.98 10.66 -16.42
CA ASN A 44 3.23 9.43 -16.15
C ASN A 44 3.50 8.99 -14.69
N PRO A 45 2.51 9.04 -13.79
CA PRO A 45 2.70 8.68 -12.38
C PRO A 45 3.20 7.24 -12.21
N THR A 46 2.88 6.33 -13.12
CA THR A 46 3.33 4.93 -13.10
C THR A 46 4.85 4.80 -13.28
N ARG A 47 5.49 5.72 -14.01
CA ARG A 47 6.94 5.69 -14.29
C ARG A 47 7.81 6.31 -13.20
N VAL A 48 7.20 6.98 -12.23
CA VAL A 48 7.92 7.56 -11.09
C VAL A 48 8.27 6.44 -10.10
N PRO A 49 9.53 6.30 -9.68
CA PRO A 49 9.95 5.32 -8.67
C PRO A 49 9.10 5.47 -7.39
N ILE A 50 8.60 4.35 -6.87
CA ILE A 50 7.71 4.35 -5.69
C ILE A 50 8.38 5.00 -4.48
N GLU A 51 9.70 4.89 -4.39
CA GLU A 51 10.56 5.40 -3.31
C GLU A 51 10.40 6.91 -3.13
N THR A 52 9.99 7.61 -4.19
CA THR A 52 9.75 9.06 -4.18
C THR A 52 8.28 9.43 -3.94
N LYS A 53 7.38 8.45 -3.94
CA LYS A 53 5.93 8.64 -3.78
C LYS A 53 5.52 8.54 -2.32
N GLU A 54 4.43 9.23 -1.98
CA GLU A 54 3.74 9.03 -0.68
C GLU A 54 3.24 7.59 -0.51
N SER A 55 3.02 6.86 -1.59
CA SER A 55 2.58 5.47 -1.51
C SER A 55 3.65 4.50 -0.97
N ILE A 56 4.93 4.89 -0.87
CA ILE A 56 5.98 4.04 -0.26
C ILE A 56 5.66 3.70 1.20
N ARG A 57 4.91 4.57 1.89
CA ARG A 57 4.56 4.38 3.30
C ARG A 57 3.65 3.16 3.52
N TRP A 58 2.93 2.71 2.49
CA TRP A 58 2.21 1.42 2.53
C TRP A 58 3.17 0.25 2.65
N LEU A 59 4.27 0.24 1.89
CA LEU A 59 5.29 -0.80 1.96
C LEU A 59 6.06 -0.74 3.30
N GLU A 60 6.39 0.45 3.77
CA GLU A 60 7.05 0.64 5.06
C GLU A 60 6.20 0.10 6.21
N ASN A 61 4.91 0.43 6.24
CA ASN A 61 3.99 -0.06 7.26
C ASN A 61 3.81 -1.58 7.18
N MET A 62 3.64 -2.15 5.99
CA MET A 62 3.51 -3.60 5.80
C MET A 62 4.75 -4.36 6.29
N ARG A 63 5.94 -3.86 5.97
CA ARG A 63 7.19 -4.48 6.45
C ARG A 63 7.34 -4.36 7.97
N ALA A 64 7.01 -3.19 8.53
CA ALA A 64 7.07 -2.95 9.97
C ALA A 64 6.08 -3.84 10.74
N SER A 65 4.84 -3.94 10.27
CA SER A 65 3.82 -4.79 10.92
C SER A 65 4.16 -6.28 10.79
N THR A 66 4.66 -6.71 9.65
CA THR A 66 5.12 -8.11 9.43
C THR A 66 6.29 -8.46 10.34
N ALA A 67 7.27 -7.56 10.47
CA ALA A 67 8.41 -7.76 11.36
C ALA A 67 8.00 -7.78 12.84
N LEU A 68 7.01 -6.96 13.23
CA LEU A 68 6.52 -6.90 14.61
C LEU A 68 5.71 -8.14 15.00
N LEU A 69 4.75 -8.54 14.17
CA LEU A 69 3.82 -9.63 14.49
C LEU A 69 4.48 -11.01 14.36
N GLY A 70 5.55 -11.11 13.56
CA GLY A 70 6.17 -12.40 13.26
C GLY A 70 5.24 -13.31 12.47
N GLU A 71 5.68 -14.54 12.20
CA GLU A 71 4.89 -15.57 11.52
C GLU A 71 4.17 -15.06 10.24
N SER A 72 4.94 -14.54 9.28
CA SER A 72 4.40 -13.87 8.09
C SER A 72 3.33 -14.68 7.33
N GLN A 73 3.43 -16.02 7.35
CA GLN A 73 2.47 -16.95 6.76
C GLN A 73 1.05 -16.89 7.38
N ARG A 74 0.90 -16.29 8.57
CA ARG A 74 -0.41 -16.12 9.23
C ARG A 74 -0.98 -14.72 9.07
N LEU A 75 -0.26 -13.83 8.39
CA LEU A 75 -0.65 -12.44 8.22
C LEU A 75 -1.33 -12.25 6.87
N ILE A 76 -2.56 -11.71 6.93
CA ILE A 76 -3.27 -11.23 5.75
C ILE A 76 -3.32 -9.71 5.83
N HIS A 77 -2.58 -9.04 4.95
CA HIS A 77 -2.65 -7.58 4.84
C HIS A 77 -3.92 -7.19 4.09
N ILE A 78 -4.74 -6.32 4.68
CA ILE A 78 -5.98 -5.85 4.06
C ILE A 78 -5.81 -4.39 3.65
N GLY A 79 -6.06 -4.08 2.38
CA GLY A 79 -5.94 -2.74 1.81
C GLY A 79 -7.15 -2.34 0.98
N ASP A 80 -7.44 -1.04 0.94
CA ASP A 80 -8.42 -0.48 0.01
C ASP A 80 -7.81 -0.25 -1.38
N ARG A 81 -8.53 0.46 -2.24
CA ARG A 81 -8.09 0.76 -3.61
C ARG A 81 -6.79 1.57 -3.65
N GLU A 82 -6.44 2.33 -2.62
CA GLU A 82 -5.19 3.10 -2.60
C GLU A 82 -3.95 2.20 -2.52
N ASN A 83 -4.13 0.94 -2.09
CA ASN A 83 -3.07 -0.05 -2.01
C ASN A 83 -2.94 -0.92 -3.29
N ASP A 84 -3.66 -0.59 -4.38
CA ASP A 84 -3.45 -1.19 -5.69
C ASP A 84 -2.13 -0.69 -6.31
N ILE A 85 -1.02 -1.19 -5.75
CA ILE A 85 0.34 -0.80 -6.09
C ILE A 85 1.10 -2.08 -6.37
N TYR A 86 1.49 -2.31 -7.63
CA TYR A 86 2.22 -3.51 -8.03
C TYR A 86 3.39 -3.89 -7.09
N LYS A 87 4.20 -2.90 -6.69
CA LYS A 87 5.33 -3.10 -5.77
C LYS A 87 4.91 -3.54 -4.36
N PHE A 88 3.69 -3.23 -3.91
CA PHE A 88 3.16 -3.73 -2.65
C PHE A 88 2.95 -5.25 -2.71
N PHE A 89 2.32 -5.75 -3.78
CA PHE A 89 2.12 -7.20 -3.99
C PHE A 89 3.45 -7.95 -4.05
N CYS A 90 4.45 -7.40 -4.76
CA CYS A 90 5.80 -7.98 -4.78
C CYS A 90 6.39 -8.05 -3.37
N ALA A 91 6.31 -6.97 -2.61
CA ALA A 91 6.86 -6.90 -1.27
C ALA A 91 6.14 -7.85 -0.29
N ALA A 92 4.82 -8.00 -0.39
CA ALA A 92 4.05 -8.94 0.42
C ALA A 92 4.45 -10.40 0.12
N ARG A 93 4.62 -10.72 -1.17
CA ARG A 93 5.10 -12.05 -1.61
C ARG A 93 6.53 -12.33 -1.12
N GLU A 94 7.43 -11.36 -1.23
CA GLU A 94 8.81 -11.46 -0.72
C GLU A 94 8.84 -11.65 0.81
N ALA A 95 7.91 -11.02 1.53
CA ALA A 95 7.76 -11.17 2.97
C ALA A 95 7.09 -12.51 3.38
N GLY A 96 6.56 -13.28 2.42
CA GLY A 96 5.82 -14.50 2.69
C GLY A 96 4.47 -14.27 3.37
N THR A 97 3.84 -13.12 3.13
CA THR A 97 2.53 -12.74 3.67
C THR A 97 1.46 -12.75 2.58
N ASP A 98 0.22 -13.02 2.97
CA ASP A 98 -0.92 -12.89 2.08
C ASP A 98 -1.48 -11.46 2.06
N PHE A 99 -2.22 -11.12 1.00
CA PHE A 99 -2.84 -9.81 0.84
C PHE A 99 -4.24 -9.89 0.22
N LEU A 100 -5.15 -9.07 0.74
CA LEU A 100 -6.49 -8.84 0.21
C LEU A 100 -6.66 -7.36 -0.14
N GLY A 101 -6.88 -7.09 -1.43
CA GLY A 101 -7.12 -5.74 -1.96
C GLY A 101 -8.51 -5.63 -2.58
N ARG A 102 -9.13 -4.45 -2.46
CA ARG A 102 -10.39 -4.14 -3.16
C ARG A 102 -10.12 -3.68 -4.59
N GLU A 103 -10.69 -4.39 -5.57
CA GLU A 103 -10.58 -4.00 -6.98
C GLU A 103 -11.44 -2.76 -7.32
N PRO A 104 -10.93 -1.83 -8.16
CA PRO A 104 -11.73 -0.83 -8.85
C PRO A 104 -12.89 -1.42 -9.67
N ILE A 105 -14.05 -0.75 -9.69
CA ILE A 105 -15.19 -1.09 -10.59
C ILE A 105 -14.80 -1.09 -12.08
N ASN A 106 -13.70 -0.41 -12.46
CA ASN A 106 -13.14 -0.40 -13.82
C ASN A 106 -11.72 -1.01 -13.85
N GLY A 107 -11.56 -2.22 -13.31
CA GLY A 107 -10.33 -3.00 -13.45
C GLY A 107 -10.09 -3.36 -14.91
N ARG A 108 -9.12 -2.70 -15.56
CA ARG A 108 -8.71 -3.05 -16.92
C ARG A 108 -7.81 -4.28 -16.81
N GLN A 109 -8.36 -5.48 -16.94
CA GLN A 109 -7.55 -6.69 -17.06
C GLN A 109 -6.70 -6.56 -18.33
N GLY A 110 -5.38 -6.39 -18.16
CA GLY A 110 -4.46 -6.60 -19.25
C GLY A 110 -4.60 -8.05 -19.68
N ARG A 111 -4.98 -8.31 -20.93
CA ARG A 111 -4.99 -9.67 -21.48
C ARG A 111 -3.57 -10.21 -21.38
N THR A 112 -3.29 -11.03 -20.39
CA THR A 112 -2.15 -11.94 -20.43
C THR A 112 -2.53 -13.03 -21.42
N SER A 113 -2.11 -12.87 -22.67
CA SER A 113 -2.08 -13.99 -23.61
C SER A 113 -1.10 -15.01 -23.06
N SER A 114 -1.63 -16.07 -22.44
CA SER A 114 -0.86 -17.29 -22.19
C SER A 114 -0.51 -17.90 -23.55
N PRO A 115 0.74 -18.33 -23.81
CA PRO A 115 1.01 -19.16 -24.98
C PRO A 115 0.30 -20.50 -24.74
N ALA A 116 -0.49 -20.92 -25.73
CA ALA A 116 -1.09 -22.24 -25.75
C ALA A 116 0.01 -23.31 -25.80
N ALA A 117 -0.23 -24.40 -25.07
CA ALA A 117 0.53 -25.64 -25.14
C ALA A 117 0.44 -26.27 -26.54
#